data_AF-A0A965QFV2-F1
#
_entry.id   AF-A0A965QFV2-F1
#
_cell.length_a   1.000
_cell.length_b   1.000
_cell.length_c   1.000
_cell.angle_alpha   90.00
_cell.angle_beta   90.00
_cell.angle_gamma   90.00
#
_symmetry.space_group_name_H-M   'P 1'
#
loop_
_entity.id
_entity.type
_entity.pdbx_description
1 polymer ?
#
loop_
_entity_poly.entity_id
_entity_poly.type
_entity_poly.pdbx_seq_one_letter_code
_entity_poly.pdbx_strand_id
1 'polypeptide(L)'
;MAIVSMRQMLEAGVHFGHQTHRWNPRMKRFIFGERNGIYIIDLEQTLDRAEAAYKFTRDLVANGGTVLFDTRDALTARAGGESSPEQLWLRKLLANVDVPELEPVPRDHVLTKTFYLLESFVGRTTIGQMWIEAL
;
A
#
# COMPACT_ATOMS: atom_id res chain seq x y z
N MET A 1 -4.65 -10.96 -16.38
CA MET A 1 -6.09 -11.21 -16.21
C MET A 1 -6.52 -10.23 -15.15
N ALA A 2 -7.42 -9.30 -15.46
CA ALA A 2 -7.77 -8.22 -14.54
C ALA A 2 -8.29 -8.81 -13.23
N ILE A 3 -7.56 -8.59 -12.14
CA ILE A 3 -7.82 -9.20 -10.83
C ILE A 3 -9.15 -8.70 -10.24
N VAL A 4 -9.65 -7.56 -10.71
CA VAL A 4 -10.89 -6.93 -10.26
C VAL A 4 -11.67 -6.40 -11.45
N SER A 5 -12.99 -6.62 -11.46
CA SER A 5 -13.90 -6.11 -12.48
C SER A 5 -14.47 -4.72 -12.12
N MET A 6 -14.89 -3.94 -13.12
CA MET A 6 -15.56 -2.64 -12.91
C MET A 6 -16.79 -2.79 -12.01
N ARG A 7 -17.55 -3.88 -12.17
CA ARG A 7 -18.71 -4.18 -11.34
C ARG A 7 -18.35 -4.32 -9.87
N GLN A 8 -17.29 -5.07 -9.55
CA GLN A 8 -16.81 -5.22 -8.17
C GLN A 8 -16.36 -3.88 -7.57
N MET A 9 -15.72 -3.01 -8.38
CA MET A 9 -15.33 -1.67 -7.94
C MET A 9 -16.56 -0.77 -7.65
N LEU A 10 -17.60 -0.87 -8.47
CA LEU A 10 -18.86 -0.16 -8.24
C LEU A 10 -19.55 -0.65 -6.97
N GLU A 11 -19.69 -1.97 -6.80
CA GLU A 11 -20.31 -2.59 -5.62
C GLU A 11 -19.53 -2.28 -4.33
N ALA A 12 -18.20 -2.21 -4.40
CA ALA A 12 -17.34 -1.81 -3.28
C ALA A 12 -17.32 -0.30 -3.01
N GLY A 13 -17.92 0.53 -3.89
CA GLY A 13 -18.01 1.97 -3.69
C GLY A 13 -16.70 2.73 -3.89
N VAL A 14 -15.67 2.15 -4.52
CA VAL A 14 -14.34 2.80 -4.64
C VAL A 14 -14.30 4.00 -5.59
N HIS A 15 -15.39 4.23 -6.34
CA HIS A 15 -15.55 5.36 -7.24
C HIS A 15 -15.91 6.66 -6.51
N PHE A 16 -16.29 6.61 -5.23
CA PHE A 16 -16.61 7.81 -4.47
C PHE A 16 -15.33 8.53 -4.03
N GLY A 17 -15.16 9.76 -4.50
CA GLY A 17 -14.12 10.68 -4.07
C GLY A 17 -14.54 11.55 -2.89
N HIS A 18 -13.92 12.72 -2.79
CA HIS A 18 -14.23 13.71 -1.77
C HIS A 18 -15.26 14.75 -2.26
N GLN A 19 -15.71 15.58 -1.31
CA GLN A 19 -16.58 16.72 -1.59
C GLN A 19 -15.88 17.71 -2.53
N THR A 20 -16.63 18.35 -3.43
CA THR A 20 -16.06 19.19 -4.51
C THR A 20 -15.32 20.44 -4.03
N HIS A 21 -15.55 20.90 -2.79
CA HIS A 21 -14.78 21.98 -2.17
C HIS A 21 -13.46 21.52 -1.51
N ARG A 22 -13.27 20.22 -1.28
CA ARG A 22 -12.05 19.63 -0.68
C ARG A 22 -11.34 18.74 -1.69
N TRP A 23 -10.84 19.33 -2.77
CA TRP A 23 -10.15 18.59 -3.83
C TRP A 23 -8.79 19.20 -4.19
N ASN A 24 -7.92 18.35 -4.73
CA ASN A 24 -6.63 18.76 -5.27
C ASN A 24 -6.75 18.94 -6.80
N PRO A 25 -6.42 20.11 -7.38
CA PRO A 25 -6.48 20.34 -8.82
C PRO A 25 -5.74 19.30 -9.68
N ARG A 26 -4.69 18.68 -9.15
CA ARG A 26 -3.94 17.61 -9.84
C ARG A 26 -4.76 16.34 -10.08
N MET A 27 -5.88 16.17 -9.36
CA MET A 27 -6.79 15.05 -9.52
C MET A 27 -7.76 15.21 -10.69
N LYS A 28 -7.82 16.39 -11.34
CA LYS A 28 -8.80 16.68 -12.41
C LYS A 28 -8.86 15.60 -13.50
N ARG A 29 -7.70 15.08 -13.91
CA ARG A 29 -7.59 14.04 -14.95
C ARG A 29 -8.16 12.67 -14.55
N PHE A 30 -8.35 12.42 -13.26
CA PHE A 30 -8.87 11.15 -12.71
C PHE A 30 -10.34 11.25 -12.29
N ILE A 31 -10.96 12.41 -12.45
CA ILE A 31 -12.35 12.66 -12.09
C ILE A 31 -13.21 12.41 -13.34
N PHE A 32 -14.16 11.50 -13.23
CA PHE A 32 -15.17 11.24 -14.24
C PHE A 32 -16.25 12.34 -14.24
N GLY A 33 -16.67 12.76 -13.05
CA GLY A 33 -17.70 13.79 -12.90
C GLY A 33 -18.02 14.09 -11.44
N GLU A 34 -19.15 14.71 -11.20
CA GLU A 34 -19.68 15.04 -9.87
C GLU A 34 -21.12 14.54 -9.74
N ARG A 35 -21.47 14.05 -8.54
CA ARG A 35 -22.86 13.78 -8.17
C ARG A 35 -23.11 14.21 -6.74
N ASN A 36 -24.12 15.04 -6.51
CA ASN A 36 -24.51 15.53 -5.18
C ASN A 36 -23.36 16.14 -4.38
N GLY A 37 -22.48 16.94 -5.01
CA GLY A 37 -21.35 17.56 -4.32
C GLY A 37 -20.16 16.63 -4.07
N ILE A 38 -20.16 15.40 -4.58
CA ILE A 38 -19.07 14.42 -4.44
C ILE A 38 -18.47 14.14 -5.82
N TYR A 39 -17.14 14.24 -5.93
CA TYR A 39 -16.45 13.83 -7.15
C TYR A 39 -16.50 12.30 -7.32
N ILE A 40 -16.75 11.86 -8.55
CA ILE A 40 -16.71 10.47 -8.97
C ILE A 40 -15.39 10.22 -9.68
N ILE A 41 -14.66 9.20 -9.22
CA ILE A 41 -13.39 8.76 -9.79
C ILE A 41 -13.66 7.92 -11.03
N ASP A 42 -12.87 8.12 -12.07
CA ASP A 42 -12.91 7.35 -13.31
C ASP A 42 -12.41 5.92 -13.08
N LEU A 43 -13.33 4.95 -13.10
CA LEU A 43 -13.03 3.54 -12.88
C LEU A 43 -12.36 2.88 -14.08
N GLU A 44 -12.54 3.37 -15.30
CA GLU A 44 -11.85 2.84 -16.47
C GLU A 44 -10.36 3.14 -16.36
N GLN A 45 -10.02 4.40 -16.07
CA GLN A 45 -8.64 4.78 -15.77
C GLN A 45 -8.08 4.06 -14.54
N THR A 46 -8.92 3.81 -13.53
CA THR A 46 -8.49 3.09 -12.32
C THR A 46 -8.14 1.64 -12.63
N LEU A 47 -8.90 0.96 -13.48
CA LEU A 47 -8.63 -0.41 -13.91
C LEU A 47 -7.29 -0.53 -14.65
N ASP A 48 -7.05 0.34 -15.64
CA ASP A 48 -5.79 0.33 -16.40
C ASP A 48 -4.58 0.57 -15.49
N ARG A 49 -4.71 1.52 -14.56
CA ARG A 49 -3.64 1.84 -13.60
C ARG A 49 -3.44 0.75 -12.57
N ALA A 50 -4.51 0.09 -12.12
CA ALA A 50 -4.43 -1.03 -11.21
C ALA A 50 -3.69 -2.22 -11.84
N GLU A 51 -3.96 -2.53 -13.12
CA GLU A 51 -3.23 -3.58 -13.84
C GLU A 51 -1.74 -3.22 -13.99
N ALA A 52 -1.43 -1.96 -14.32
CA ALA A 52 -0.04 -1.50 -14.41
C ALA A 52 0.69 -1.57 -13.06
N ALA A 53 0.03 -1.15 -11.97
CA ALA A 53 0.57 -1.24 -10.61
C ALA A 53 0.75 -2.70 -10.18
N TYR A 54 -0.21 -3.57 -10.49
CA TYR A 54 -0.10 -5.01 -10.21
C TYR A 54 1.12 -5.61 -10.91
N LYS A 55 1.30 -5.35 -12.21
CA LYS A 55 2.45 -5.83 -12.97
C LYS A 55 3.76 -5.34 -12.36
N PHE A 56 3.85 -4.05 -12.04
CA PHE A 56 5.04 -3.48 -11.40
C PHE A 56 5.35 -4.14 -10.06
N THR A 57 4.36 -4.28 -9.17
CA THR A 57 4.56 -4.87 -7.84
C THR A 57 4.95 -6.35 -7.94
N ARG A 58 4.31 -7.10 -8.83
CA ARG A 58 4.66 -8.51 -9.08
C ARG A 58 6.10 -8.62 -9.55
N ASP A 59 6.51 -7.82 -10.53
CA ASP A 59 7.85 -7.87 -11.09
C ASP A 59 8.89 -7.37 -10.06
N LEU A 60 8.55 -6.37 -9.22
CA LEU A 60 9.40 -5.90 -8.12
C LEU A 60 9.68 -7.03 -7.12
N VAL A 61 8.62 -7.69 -6.63
CA VAL A 61 8.75 -8.77 -5.64
C VAL A 61 9.46 -9.97 -6.23
N ALA A 62 9.15 -10.37 -7.47
CA ALA A 62 9.83 -11.48 -8.16
C ALA A 62 11.35 -11.26 -8.33
N ASN A 63 11.82 -10.00 -8.33
CA ASN A 63 13.24 -9.65 -8.41
C ASN A 63 13.90 -9.48 -7.03
N GLY A 64 13.19 -9.78 -5.93
CA GLY A 64 13.65 -9.61 -4.55
C GLY A 64 13.54 -8.18 -4.03
N GLY A 65 12.65 -7.36 -4.62
CA GLY A 65 12.36 -6.02 -4.16
C GLY A 65 11.38 -6.00 -2.97
N THR A 66 11.55 -5.02 -2.08
CA THR A 66 10.74 -4.89 -0.86
C THR A 66 9.58 -3.91 -1.04
N VAL A 67 8.40 -4.25 -0.51
CA VAL A 67 7.22 -3.37 -0.46
C VAL A 67 6.97 -2.93 0.98
N LEU A 68 6.97 -1.63 1.23
CA LEU A 68 6.61 -1.06 2.52
C LEU A 68 5.14 -0.64 2.52
N PHE A 69 4.37 -1.11 3.51
CA PHE A 69 3.01 -0.66 3.77
C PHE A 69 3.02 0.36 4.92
N ASP A 70 2.38 1.51 4.70
CA ASP A 70 2.23 2.57 5.71
C ASP A 70 0.75 2.79 6.02
N THR A 71 0.40 2.84 7.31
CA THR A 71 -0.95 3.12 7.78
C THR A 71 -1.02 4.54 8.34
N ARG A 72 -2.19 5.17 8.23
CA ARG A 72 -2.36 6.58 8.62
C ARG A 72 -2.07 6.81 10.11
N ASP A 73 -2.40 5.82 10.93
CA ASP A 73 -2.27 5.76 12.38
C ASP A 73 -0.91 5.24 12.85
N ALA A 74 0.02 4.89 11.95
CA ALA A 74 1.31 4.32 12.31
C ALA A 74 2.13 5.20 13.26
N LEU A 75 1.95 6.53 13.21
CA LEU A 75 2.61 7.48 14.12
C LEU A 75 1.94 7.57 15.51
N THR A 76 0.71 7.10 15.63
CA THR A 76 -0.03 7.09 16.91
C THR A 76 0.24 5.81 17.70
N ALA A 77 0.70 4.75 17.04
CA ALA A 77 1.12 3.52 17.67
C ALA A 77 2.39 3.76 18.51
N ARG A 78 2.32 3.43 19.81
CA ARG A 78 3.49 3.49 20.69
C ARG A 78 4.41 2.31 20.40
N ALA A 79 5.73 2.54 20.40
CA ALA A 79 6.69 1.44 20.33
C ALA A 79 6.48 0.47 21.50
N GLY A 80 6.28 -0.82 21.19
CA GLY A 80 5.96 -1.85 22.18
C GLY A 80 4.51 -1.84 22.69
N GLY A 81 3.64 -0.97 22.16
CA GLY A 81 2.21 -0.95 22.44
C GLY A 81 1.42 -1.93 21.57
N GLU A 82 0.12 -2.04 21.84
CA GLU A 82 -0.80 -2.84 21.02
C GLU A 82 -0.85 -2.34 19.57
N SER A 83 -1.06 -3.28 18.63
CA SER A 83 -1.21 -2.93 17.22
C SER A 83 -2.44 -2.06 17.01
N SER A 84 -2.28 -1.00 16.23
CA SER A 84 -3.36 -0.07 15.95
C SER A 84 -4.45 -0.70 15.07
N PRO A 85 -5.68 -0.17 15.05
CA PRO A 85 -6.79 -0.78 14.32
C PRO A 85 -6.50 -0.93 12.81
N GLU A 86 -5.87 0.05 12.19
CA GLU A 86 -5.53 -0.01 10.77
C GLU A 86 -4.37 -0.97 10.51
N GLN A 87 -3.43 -1.13 11.47
CA GLN A 87 -2.41 -2.16 11.39
C GLN A 87 -3.01 -3.57 11.49
N LEU A 88 -3.97 -3.78 12.38
CA LEU A 88 -4.70 -5.04 12.50
C LEU A 88 -5.50 -5.35 11.23
N TRP A 89 -6.17 -4.35 10.66
CA TRP A 89 -6.89 -4.49 9.41
C TRP A 89 -5.97 -4.82 8.24
N LEU A 90 -4.81 -4.15 8.13
CA LEU A 90 -3.80 -4.44 7.13
C LEU A 90 -3.30 -5.89 7.27
N ARG A 91 -3.00 -6.36 8.48
CA ARG A 91 -2.61 -7.76 8.71
C ARG A 91 -3.68 -8.73 8.26
N LYS A 92 -4.95 -8.46 8.57
CA LYS A 92 -6.07 -9.29 8.11
C LYS A 92 -6.21 -9.29 6.59
N LEU A 93 -5.98 -8.15 5.94
CA LEU A 93 -6.02 -8.03 4.48
C LEU A 93 -4.89 -8.81 3.82
N LEU A 94 -3.69 -8.78 4.41
CA LEU A 94 -2.52 -9.49 3.92
C LEU A 94 -2.50 -10.98 4.28
N ALA A 95 -3.35 -11.43 5.21
CA ALA A 95 -3.38 -12.84 5.66
C ALA A 95 -3.64 -13.86 4.54
N ASN A 96 -4.26 -13.43 3.43
CA ASN A 96 -4.54 -14.27 2.26
C ASN A 96 -3.61 -13.96 1.08
N VAL A 97 -2.64 -13.07 1.26
CA VAL A 97 -1.58 -12.87 0.27
C VAL A 97 -0.54 -13.94 0.56
N ASP A 98 -0.18 -14.70 -0.46
CA ASP A 98 0.94 -15.65 -0.42
C ASP A 98 2.25 -14.84 -0.35
N VAL A 99 2.49 -14.24 0.81
CA VAL A 99 3.75 -13.59 1.16
C VAL A 99 4.59 -14.68 1.81
N PRO A 100 5.82 -14.92 1.35
CA PRO A 100 6.71 -15.88 2.00
C PRO A 100 6.85 -15.52 3.49
N GLU A 101 7.05 -16.54 4.32
CA GLU A 101 7.14 -16.37 5.77
C GLU A 101 8.17 -15.28 6.09
N LEU A 102 7.79 -14.33 6.94
CA LEU A 102 8.65 -13.19 7.26
C LEU A 102 9.37 -13.46 8.57
N GLU A 103 10.70 -13.31 8.58
CA GLU A 103 11.51 -13.38 9.78
C GLU A 103 12.08 -12.01 10.18
N PRO A 104 12.25 -11.73 11.49
CA PRO A 104 12.95 -10.54 11.94
C PRO A 104 14.35 -10.51 11.34
N VAL A 105 14.75 -9.39 10.74
CA VAL A 105 16.09 -9.25 10.15
C VAL A 105 17.16 -9.53 11.22
N PRO A 106 18.01 -10.56 11.05
CA PRO A 106 19.12 -10.81 11.95
C PRO A 106 20.05 -9.60 12.02
N ARG A 107 20.68 -9.35 13.18
CA ARG A 107 21.56 -8.18 13.36
C ARG A 107 22.76 -8.17 12.41
N ASP A 108 23.14 -9.33 11.91
CA ASP A 108 24.25 -9.60 11.00
C ASP A 108 23.81 -9.79 9.53
N HIS A 109 22.52 -9.61 9.24
CA HIS A 109 22.01 -9.75 7.88
C HIS A 109 22.56 -8.64 6.96
N VAL A 110 23.35 -9.03 5.97
CA VAL A 110 23.82 -8.15 4.90
C VAL A 110 22.78 -8.17 3.78
N LEU A 111 22.06 -7.07 3.59
CA LEU A 111 21.12 -6.91 2.48
C LEU A 111 21.88 -6.98 1.15
N THR A 112 21.93 -8.17 0.55
CA THR A 112 22.76 -8.50 -0.63
C THR A 112 22.37 -7.76 -1.91
N LYS A 113 21.26 -7.01 -1.90
CA LYS A 113 20.74 -6.21 -3.03
C LYS A 113 20.48 -4.74 -2.70
N THR A 114 21.10 -4.19 -1.64
CA THR A 114 20.82 -2.81 -1.23
C THR A 114 22.11 -2.02 -1.04
N PHE A 115 22.64 -1.43 -2.13
CA PHE A 115 23.63 -0.37 -2.02
C PHE A 115 22.96 0.91 -1.54
N TYR A 116 22.84 1.08 -0.22
CA TYR A 116 22.78 2.42 0.35
C TYR A 116 23.60 2.47 1.65
N LEU A 117 24.59 3.36 1.69
CA LEU A 117 25.09 3.92 2.95
C LEU A 117 24.01 4.86 3.48
N LEU A 118 23.01 4.29 4.15
CA LEU A 118 22.00 5.03 4.87
C LEU A 118 22.43 5.09 6.34
N GLU A 119 22.73 6.28 6.86
CA GLU A 119 22.89 6.48 8.32
C GLU A 119 21.60 6.15 9.10
N SER A 120 20.45 6.04 8.41
CA SER A 120 19.16 5.61 8.97
C SER A 120 18.32 4.85 7.93
N PHE A 121 17.78 3.68 8.29
CA PHE A 121 16.90 2.90 7.41
C PHE A 121 15.43 3.25 7.63
N VAL A 122 14.72 3.45 6.52
CA VAL A 122 13.54 4.29 6.43
C VAL A 122 12.26 3.46 6.56
N GLY A 123 11.72 3.41 7.78
CA GLY A 123 10.47 2.74 8.16
C GLY A 123 9.79 3.51 9.31
N ARG A 124 9.63 4.82 9.10
CA ARG A 124 8.95 5.85 9.91
C ARG A 124 9.49 6.22 11.31
N THR A 125 10.07 5.33 12.12
CA THR A 125 10.79 5.69 13.37
C THR A 125 11.95 4.71 13.62
N THR A 126 13.00 5.13 14.33
CA THR A 126 14.22 4.38 14.67
C THR A 126 14.02 3.09 15.49
N ILE A 127 12.77 2.65 15.67
CA ILE A 127 12.30 1.63 16.62
C ILE A 127 11.38 0.59 15.95
N GLY A 128 11.11 0.70 14.64
CA GLY A 128 10.31 -0.27 13.90
C GLY A 128 11.09 -1.57 13.64
N GLN A 129 10.51 -2.72 13.99
CA GLN A 129 11.05 -4.05 13.64
C GLN A 129 10.94 -4.26 12.12
N MET A 130 12.08 -4.48 11.45
CA MET A 130 12.15 -4.85 10.04
C MET A 130 12.00 -6.37 9.88
N TRP A 131 11.33 -6.77 8.81
CA TRP A 131 11.06 -8.16 8.48
C TRP A 131 11.54 -8.44 7.05
N ILE A 132 12.18 -9.60 6.83
CA ILE A 132 12.63 -10.09 5.52
C ILE A 132 11.97 -11.43 5.23
N GLU A 133 11.97 -11.82 3.95
CA GLU A 133 11.63 -13.18 3.52
C GLU A 133 12.55 -14.20 4.21
N ALA A 134 11.94 -15.19 4.86
CA ALA A 134 12.63 -16.34 5.42
C ALA A 134 13.16 -17.22 4.28
N LEU A 135 14.44 -17.60 4.39
CA LEU A 135 15.15 -18.43 3.42
C LEU A 135 14.78 -19.91 3.50
#